data_AF-A0A1M3F6R2-F1
#
_entry.id   AF-A0A1M3F6R2-F1
#
_cell.length_a   1.000
_cell.length_b   1.000
_cell.length_c   1.000
_cell.angle_alpha   90.00
_cell.angle_beta   90.00
_cell.angle_gamma   90.00
#
_symmetry.space_group_name_H-M   'P 1'
#
loop_
_entity.id
_entity.type
_entity.pdbx_description
1 polymer ?
#
loop_
_entity_poly.entity_id
_entity_poly.type
_entity_poly.pdbx_seq_one_letter_code
_entity_poly.pdbx_strand_id
1 'polypeptide(L)'
;MRRTSHETYETVFSVAYLGLVTNALLAVGLAPLLAVLLTTDPASSWPLLAVLLPLATPTLAAAFAVFAAYSADPTIGVIRTFARTWRTSFRRAATIGALAAATLVVLGVDAHAAATRPVAAWAVPVLGVVALLVVATTLLALVATAEVPGARLRAVLKAALYLGARRWYLTVVSLAVLALLVGLLAAKPALAIGLATAPLLYVVWANSRFSLRPALPAHEAPSPT
;
A
#
# COMPACT_ATOMS: atom_id res chain seq x y z
N MET A 1 -31.45 -28.24 -6.91
CA MET A 1 -30.77 -27.12 -7.60
C MET A 1 -30.88 -25.76 -6.87
N ARG A 2 -31.13 -25.70 -5.53
CA ARG A 2 -31.28 -24.43 -4.76
C ARG A 2 -30.07 -24.03 -3.90
N ARG A 3 -29.02 -24.88 -3.83
CA ARG A 3 -27.82 -24.63 -3.00
C ARG A 3 -26.78 -23.75 -3.71
N THR A 4 -26.63 -23.92 -5.03
CA THR A 4 -25.66 -23.15 -5.84
C THR A 4 -25.96 -21.65 -5.85
N SER A 5 -27.23 -21.26 -5.83
CA SER A 5 -27.60 -19.85 -5.73
C SER A 5 -27.23 -19.25 -4.38
N HIS A 6 -27.46 -19.97 -3.27
CA HIS A 6 -27.18 -19.47 -1.93
C HIS A 6 -25.68 -19.23 -1.72
N GLU A 7 -24.85 -20.19 -2.12
CA GLU A 7 -23.39 -20.08 -2.06
C GLU A 7 -22.85 -18.93 -2.93
N THR A 8 -23.44 -18.72 -4.11
CA THR A 8 -23.07 -17.58 -4.99
C THR A 8 -23.46 -16.25 -4.34
N TYR A 9 -24.67 -16.13 -3.78
CA TYR A 9 -25.12 -14.91 -3.09
C TYR A 9 -24.27 -14.59 -1.86
N GLU A 10 -23.92 -15.60 -1.06
CA GLU A 10 -23.04 -15.44 0.10
C GLU A 10 -21.65 -14.96 -0.33
N THR A 11 -21.10 -15.52 -1.41
CA THR A 11 -19.80 -15.11 -1.95
C THR A 11 -19.83 -13.67 -2.44
N VAL A 12 -20.82 -13.30 -3.26
CA VAL A 12 -20.97 -11.93 -3.78
C VAL A 12 -21.14 -10.93 -2.63
N PHE A 13 -21.99 -11.26 -1.65
CA PHE A 13 -22.22 -10.40 -0.49
C PHE A 13 -20.95 -10.27 0.36
N SER A 14 -20.22 -11.36 0.59
CA SER A 14 -18.97 -11.35 1.36
C SER A 14 -17.88 -10.50 0.70
N VAL A 15 -17.71 -10.62 -0.63
CA VAL A 15 -16.76 -9.80 -1.39
C VAL A 15 -17.18 -8.33 -1.42
N ALA A 16 -18.46 -8.04 -1.63
CA ALA A 16 -18.97 -6.68 -1.59
C ALA A 16 -18.80 -6.05 -0.21
N TYR A 17 -19.09 -6.80 0.86
CA TYR A 17 -18.88 -6.40 2.24
C TYR A 17 -17.40 -6.10 2.52
N LEU A 18 -16.49 -7.00 2.13
CA LEU A 18 -15.06 -6.80 2.26
C LEU A 18 -14.62 -5.49 1.58
N GLY A 19 -15.01 -5.29 0.33
CA GLY A 19 -14.64 -4.11 -0.45
C GLY A 19 -15.18 -2.82 0.17
N LEU A 20 -16.48 -2.76 0.46
CA LEU A 20 -17.14 -1.56 0.98
C LEU A 20 -16.67 -1.21 2.39
N VAL A 21 -16.56 -2.18 3.29
CA VAL A 21 -16.10 -1.93 4.67
C VAL A 21 -14.63 -1.55 4.68
N THR A 22 -13.80 -2.18 3.86
CA THR A 22 -12.38 -1.78 3.75
C THR A 22 -12.24 -0.38 3.16
N ASN A 23 -13.04 -0.01 2.16
CA ASN A 23 -13.09 1.37 1.64
C ASN A 23 -13.47 2.37 2.73
N ALA A 24 -14.51 2.10 3.51
CA ALA A 24 -14.93 2.98 4.60
C ALA A 24 -13.83 3.14 5.65
N LEU A 25 -13.17 2.04 6.04
CA LEU A 25 -12.06 2.07 6.99
C LEU A 25 -10.83 2.81 6.45
N LEU A 26 -10.51 2.65 5.17
CA LEU A 26 -9.46 3.40 4.49
C LEU A 26 -9.81 4.88 4.44
N ALA A 27 -11.04 5.24 4.10
CA ALA A 27 -11.50 6.62 4.08
C ALA A 27 -11.37 7.29 5.46
N VAL A 28 -11.76 6.59 6.52
CA VAL A 28 -11.62 7.08 7.90
C VAL A 28 -10.15 7.19 8.32
N GLY A 29 -9.34 6.15 8.06
CA GLY A 29 -7.94 6.15 8.45
C GLY A 29 -7.04 7.05 7.60
N LEU A 30 -7.49 7.44 6.41
CA LEU A 30 -6.84 8.43 5.53
C LEU A 30 -7.52 9.80 5.58
N ALA A 31 -8.55 9.98 6.42
CA ALA A 31 -9.32 11.22 6.53
C ALA A 31 -8.46 12.50 6.65
N PRO A 32 -7.41 12.57 7.51
CA PRO A 32 -6.61 13.79 7.59
C PRO A 32 -5.87 14.10 6.27
N LEU A 33 -5.37 13.07 5.58
CA LEU A 33 -4.68 13.22 4.30
C LEU A 33 -5.67 13.62 3.19
N LEU A 34 -6.83 12.96 3.15
CA LEU A 34 -7.90 13.26 2.20
C LEU A 34 -8.47 14.67 2.42
N ALA A 35 -8.61 15.11 3.66
CA ALA A 35 -9.07 16.47 3.98
C ALA A 35 -8.13 17.51 3.37
N VAL A 36 -6.82 17.40 3.58
CA VAL A 36 -5.85 18.34 3.00
C VAL A 36 -5.88 18.29 1.47
N LEU A 37 -5.87 17.08 0.89
CA LEU A 37 -5.84 16.90 -0.57
C LEU A 37 -7.09 17.47 -1.27
N LEU A 38 -8.26 17.39 -0.63
CA LEU A 38 -9.53 17.81 -1.23
C LEU A 38 -9.88 19.28 -0.96
N THR A 39 -9.31 19.88 0.08
CA THR A 39 -9.63 21.26 0.50
C THR A 39 -8.54 22.26 0.20
N THR A 40 -7.32 21.80 -0.08
CA THR A 40 -6.15 22.67 -0.24
C THR A 40 -5.42 22.36 -1.54
N ASP A 41 -4.76 23.36 -2.11
CA ASP A 41 -3.87 23.15 -3.25
C ASP A 41 -2.68 22.26 -2.84
N PRO A 42 -2.50 21.08 -3.47
CA PRO A 42 -1.41 20.16 -3.16
C PRO A 42 -0.03 20.76 -3.40
N ALA A 43 0.11 21.68 -4.37
CA ALA A 43 1.39 22.31 -4.68
C ALA A 43 1.85 23.24 -3.55
N SER A 44 0.91 23.89 -2.87
CA SER A 44 1.19 24.76 -1.72
C SER A 44 1.27 23.99 -0.39
N SER A 45 0.54 22.87 -0.29
CA SER A 45 0.37 22.11 0.97
C SER A 45 1.28 20.91 1.10
N TRP A 46 2.27 20.77 0.21
CA TRP A 46 3.19 19.63 0.18
C TRP A 46 3.91 19.34 1.50
N PRO A 47 4.33 20.33 2.34
CA PRO A 47 5.00 20.03 3.60
C PRO A 47 4.04 19.34 4.59
N LEU A 48 2.79 19.79 4.62
CA LEU A 48 1.76 19.20 5.45
C LEU A 48 1.42 17.78 4.98
N LEU A 49 1.31 17.57 3.67
CA LEU A 49 1.11 16.24 3.09
C LEU A 49 2.26 15.28 3.45
N ALA A 50 3.51 15.76 3.40
CA ALA A 50 4.68 14.98 3.78
C ALA A 50 4.67 14.57 5.26
N VAL A 51 4.20 15.45 6.15
CA VAL A 51 4.05 15.16 7.59
C VAL A 51 2.90 14.20 7.88
N LEU A 52 1.84 14.23 7.07
CA LEU A 52 0.68 13.34 7.21
C LEU A 52 0.88 11.96 6.57
N LEU A 53 1.77 11.84 5.58
CA LEU A 53 2.02 10.58 4.87
C LEU A 53 2.39 9.39 5.79
N PRO A 54 3.20 9.57 6.86
CA PRO A 54 3.49 8.50 7.80
C PRO A 54 2.24 7.97 8.51
N LEU A 55 1.24 8.83 8.79
CA LEU A 55 -0.02 8.41 9.41
C LEU A 55 -0.92 7.60 8.48
N ALA A 56 -0.74 7.74 7.16
CA ALA A 56 -1.46 6.93 6.17
C ALA A 56 -0.95 5.48 6.10
N THR A 57 0.33 5.25 6.40
CA THR A 57 0.95 3.93 6.21
C THR A 57 0.44 2.82 7.15
N PRO A 58 0.12 3.05 8.44
CA PRO A 58 -0.59 2.07 9.27
C PRO A 58 -1.95 1.66 8.70
N THR A 59 -2.67 2.61 8.11
CA THR A 59 -3.98 2.39 7.50
C THR A 59 -3.87 1.46 6.28
N LEU A 60 -2.85 1.67 5.44
CA LEU A 60 -2.55 0.77 4.31
C LEU A 60 -2.11 -0.62 4.79
N ALA A 61 -1.22 -0.69 5.80
CA ALA A 61 -0.78 -1.97 6.36
C ALA A 61 -1.94 -2.78 6.95
N ALA A 62 -2.89 -2.11 7.63
CA ALA A 62 -4.09 -2.75 8.16
C ALA A 62 -5.00 -3.28 7.05
N ALA A 63 -5.17 -2.56 5.94
CA ALA A 63 -5.93 -3.04 4.78
C ALA A 63 -5.26 -4.27 4.14
N PHE A 64 -3.93 -4.26 3.97
CA PHE A 64 -3.19 -5.41 3.46
C PHE A 64 -3.31 -6.64 4.36
N ALA A 65 -3.31 -6.46 5.68
CA ALA A 65 -3.54 -7.57 6.61
C ALA A 65 -4.97 -8.10 6.56
N VAL A 66 -5.97 -7.24 6.33
CA VAL A 66 -7.36 -7.67 6.07
C VAL A 66 -7.43 -8.53 4.82
N PHE A 67 -6.78 -8.12 3.72
CA PHE A 67 -6.74 -8.90 2.49
C PHE A 67 -6.04 -10.25 2.69
N ALA A 68 -4.90 -10.25 3.38
CA ALA A 68 -4.19 -11.49 3.70
C ALA A 68 -5.01 -12.45 4.56
N ALA A 69 -5.67 -11.95 5.60
CA ALA A 69 -6.52 -12.72 6.48
C ALA A 69 -7.75 -13.26 5.74
N TYR A 70 -8.43 -12.43 4.94
CA TYR A 70 -9.61 -12.83 4.17
C TYR A 70 -9.28 -13.88 3.09
N SER A 71 -8.13 -13.75 2.41
CA SER A 71 -7.68 -14.76 1.45
C SER A 71 -7.31 -16.10 2.10
N ALA A 72 -7.02 -16.13 3.40
CA ALA A 72 -6.78 -17.36 4.15
C ALA A 72 -8.08 -17.94 4.73
N ASP A 73 -8.96 -17.08 5.24
CA ASP A 73 -10.24 -17.43 5.84
C ASP A 73 -11.29 -16.33 5.55
N PRO A 74 -12.30 -16.60 4.68
CA PRO A 74 -13.35 -15.64 4.35
C PRO A 74 -14.29 -15.27 5.50
N THR A 75 -14.25 -15.99 6.63
CA THR A 75 -15.13 -15.77 7.79
C THR A 75 -14.58 -14.75 8.79
N ILE A 76 -13.38 -14.22 8.54
CA ILE A 76 -12.72 -13.29 9.45
C ILE A 76 -13.48 -11.96 9.61
N GLY A 77 -13.51 -11.47 10.84
CA GLY A 77 -14.07 -10.14 11.12
C GLY A 77 -13.18 -9.03 10.57
N VAL A 78 -13.59 -8.42 9.45
CA VAL A 78 -12.87 -7.35 8.73
C VAL A 78 -12.49 -6.18 9.65
N ILE A 79 -13.48 -5.61 10.35
CA ILE A 79 -13.27 -4.43 11.22
C ILE A 79 -12.33 -4.74 12.38
N ARG A 80 -12.51 -5.91 13.02
CA ARG A 80 -11.67 -6.34 14.15
C ARG A 80 -10.22 -6.56 13.70
N THR A 81 -10.04 -7.21 12.55
CA THR A 81 -8.72 -7.48 11.96
C THR A 81 -8.02 -6.19 11.59
N PHE A 82 -8.73 -5.24 10.97
CA PHE A 82 -8.22 -3.93 10.64
C PHE A 82 -7.78 -3.16 11.89
N ALA A 83 -8.66 -3.00 12.88
CA ALA A 83 -8.38 -2.22 14.08
C ALA A 83 -7.23 -2.81 14.91
N ARG A 84 -7.20 -4.15 15.05
CA ARG A 84 -6.11 -4.86 15.74
C ARG A 84 -4.78 -4.66 15.02
N THR A 85 -4.76 -4.85 13.70
CA THR A 85 -3.52 -4.69 12.91
C THR A 85 -3.06 -3.25 12.93
N TRP A 86 -3.96 -2.29 12.75
CA TRP A 86 -3.67 -0.87 12.79
C TRP A 86 -2.97 -0.49 14.10
N ARG A 87 -3.49 -0.93 15.25
CA ARG A 87 -2.88 -0.66 16.58
C ARG A 87 -1.52 -1.35 16.76
N THR A 88 -1.41 -2.61 16.37
CA THR A 88 -0.20 -3.42 16.63
C THR A 88 0.94 -3.11 15.67
N SER A 89 0.63 -2.72 14.43
CA SER A 89 1.62 -2.36 13.40
C SER A 89 1.91 -0.86 13.35
N PHE A 90 1.19 -0.02 14.11
CA PHE A 90 1.23 1.44 14.01
C PHE A 90 2.64 2.00 13.96
N ARG A 91 3.45 1.74 15.00
CA ARG A 91 4.82 2.28 15.11
C ARG A 91 5.67 1.84 13.93
N ARG A 92 5.60 0.56 13.57
CA ARG A 92 6.42 -0.02 12.51
C ARG A 92 6.03 0.52 11.14
N ALA A 93 4.74 0.51 10.81
CA ALA A 93 4.24 1.04 9.55
C ALA A 93 4.52 2.55 9.46
N ALA A 94 4.24 3.32 10.51
CA ALA A 94 4.53 4.75 10.56
C ALA A 94 6.03 5.05 10.41
N THR A 95 6.94 4.24 10.96
CA THR A 95 8.38 4.42 10.72
C THR A 95 8.77 4.17 9.26
N ILE A 96 8.17 3.17 8.60
CA ILE A 96 8.37 2.92 7.17
C ILE A 96 7.87 4.13 6.37
N GLY A 97 6.67 4.63 6.69
CA GLY A 97 6.11 5.82 6.06
C GLY A 97 6.92 7.09 6.30
N ALA A 98 7.46 7.29 7.50
CA ALA A 98 8.32 8.42 7.84
C ALA A 98 9.64 8.40 7.06
N LEU A 99 10.29 7.23 6.98
CA LEU A 99 11.49 7.07 6.17
C LEU A 99 11.22 7.33 4.68
N ALA A 100 10.12 6.79 4.16
CA ALA A 100 9.71 7.01 2.78
C ALA A 100 9.41 8.49 2.50
N ALA A 101 8.60 9.14 3.36
CA ALA A 101 8.23 10.54 3.24
C ALA A 101 9.46 11.45 3.27
N ALA A 102 10.34 11.27 4.26
CA ALA A 102 11.58 12.05 4.37
C ALA A 102 12.47 11.87 3.12
N THR A 103 12.62 10.63 2.65
CA THR A 103 13.41 10.35 1.44
C THR A 103 12.80 11.00 0.20
N LEU A 104 11.48 10.91 0.01
CA LEU A 104 10.78 11.53 -1.11
C LEU A 104 10.84 13.06 -1.07
N VAL A 105 10.78 13.68 0.11
CA VAL A 105 10.98 15.12 0.28
C VAL A 105 12.38 15.53 -0.15
N VAL A 106 13.42 14.84 0.33
CA VAL A 106 14.80 15.11 -0.08
C VAL A 106 14.97 14.98 -1.59
N LEU A 107 14.49 13.87 -2.18
CA LEU A 107 14.55 13.66 -3.63
C LEU A 107 13.79 14.73 -4.43
N GLY A 108 12.64 15.20 -3.91
CA GLY A 108 11.85 16.26 -4.52
C GLY A 108 12.58 17.61 -4.48
N VAL A 109 13.17 17.96 -3.34
CA VAL A 109 14.00 19.16 -3.19
C VAL A 109 15.22 19.10 -4.10
N ASP A 110 15.91 17.97 -4.14
CA ASP A 110 17.07 17.75 -5.01
C ASP A 110 16.69 17.83 -6.50
N ALA A 111 15.54 17.28 -6.89
CA ALA A 111 15.05 17.35 -8.27
C ALA A 111 14.71 18.79 -8.66
N HIS A 112 14.08 19.55 -7.76
CA HIS A 112 13.79 20.96 -7.96
C HIS A 112 15.07 21.80 -8.10
N ALA A 113 16.06 21.56 -7.25
CA ALA A 113 17.36 22.22 -7.31
C ALA A 113 18.17 21.83 -8.56
N ALA A 114 18.04 20.59 -9.04
CA ALA A 114 18.70 20.10 -10.25
C ALA A 114 18.05 20.63 -11.53
N ALA A 115 16.74 20.93 -11.52
CA ALA A 115 15.99 21.37 -12.69
C ALA A 115 16.50 22.70 -13.29
N THR A 116 17.15 23.55 -12.48
CA THR A 116 17.73 24.82 -12.92
C THR A 116 19.20 24.71 -13.36
N ARG A 117 19.78 23.51 -13.33
CA ARG A 117 21.19 23.25 -13.65
C ARG A 117 21.33 22.58 -15.03
N PRO A 118 22.49 22.71 -15.69
CA PRO A 118 22.76 22.04 -16.98
C PRO A 118 22.69 20.51 -16.91
N VAL A 119 22.80 19.93 -15.71
CA VAL A 119 22.71 18.48 -15.48
C VAL A 119 21.27 17.96 -15.39
N ALA A 120 20.25 18.83 -15.48
CA ALA A 120 18.84 18.48 -15.30
C ALA A 120 18.38 17.29 -16.15
N ALA A 121 18.85 17.22 -17.41
CA ALA A 121 18.46 16.19 -18.38
C ALA A 121 18.73 14.76 -17.91
N TRP A 122 19.73 14.55 -17.03
CA TRP A 122 20.10 13.24 -16.52
C TRP A 122 19.76 13.08 -15.04
N ALA A 123 19.95 14.15 -14.24
CA ALA A 123 19.71 14.11 -12.81
C ALA A 123 18.23 13.92 -12.46
N VAL A 124 17.33 14.65 -13.14
CA VAL A 124 15.89 14.59 -12.82
C VAL A 124 15.29 13.20 -13.12
N PRO A 125 15.54 12.57 -14.29
CA PRO A 125 15.07 11.20 -14.52
C PRO A 125 15.61 10.19 -13.52
N VAL A 126 16.91 10.28 -13.16
CA VAL A 126 17.53 9.37 -12.18
C VAL A 126 16.87 9.53 -10.80
N LEU A 127 16.67 10.76 -10.34
CA LEU A 127 15.96 11.03 -9.08
C LEU A 127 14.52 10.51 -9.13
N GLY A 128 13.84 10.64 -10.27
CA GLY A 128 12.51 10.07 -10.50
C GLY A 128 12.49 8.55 -10.35
N VAL A 129 13.46 7.84 -10.95
CA VAL A 129 13.60 6.37 -10.79
C VAL A 129 13.85 6.00 -9.33
N VAL A 130 14.72 6.73 -8.63
CA VAL A 130 14.97 6.48 -7.20
C VAL A 130 13.70 6.71 -6.37
N ALA A 131 12.92 7.76 -6.67
CA ALA A 131 11.64 8.02 -6.00
C ALA A 131 10.64 6.86 -6.24
N LEU A 132 10.53 6.34 -7.46
CA LEU A 132 9.70 5.18 -7.77
C LEU A 132 10.16 3.93 -7.02
N LEU A 133 11.48 3.71 -6.89
CA LEU A 133 12.03 2.61 -6.09
C LEU A 133 11.72 2.76 -4.60
N VAL A 134 11.73 3.98 -4.06
CA VAL A 134 11.31 4.25 -2.67
C VAL A 134 9.84 3.89 -2.47
N VAL A 135 8.97 4.30 -3.39
CA VAL A 135 7.53 3.95 -3.34
C VAL A 135 7.34 2.44 -3.43
N ALA A 136 7.97 1.77 -4.40
CA ALA A 136 7.88 0.32 -4.56
C ALA A 136 8.38 -0.44 -3.31
N THR A 137 9.52 -0.02 -2.75
CA THR A 137 10.10 -0.61 -1.54
C THR A 137 9.16 -0.42 -0.34
N THR A 138 8.56 0.75 -0.21
CA THR A 138 7.59 1.07 0.85
C THR A 138 6.39 0.14 0.78
N LEU A 139 5.80 -0.04 -0.41
CA LEU A 139 4.64 -0.92 -0.62
C LEU A 139 4.97 -2.37 -0.26
N LEU A 140 6.07 -2.89 -0.80
CA LEU A 140 6.53 -4.26 -0.51
C LEU A 140 6.83 -4.44 0.99
N ALA A 141 7.42 -3.43 1.64
CA ALA A 141 7.68 -3.47 3.06
C ALA A 141 6.38 -3.50 3.88
N LEU A 142 5.38 -2.68 3.55
CA LEU A 142 4.08 -2.68 4.24
C LEU A 142 3.36 -4.02 4.07
N VAL A 143 3.34 -4.60 2.86
CA VAL A 143 2.77 -5.93 2.63
C VAL A 143 3.53 -7.00 3.41
N ALA A 144 4.87 -6.95 3.42
CA ALA A 144 5.69 -7.88 4.20
C ALA A 144 5.44 -7.75 5.72
N THR A 145 5.13 -6.55 6.23
CA THR A 145 4.77 -6.39 7.66
C THR A 145 3.42 -7.02 8.00
N ALA A 146 2.50 -7.11 7.04
CA ALA A 146 1.22 -7.79 7.21
C ALA A 146 1.37 -9.32 7.15
N GLU A 147 2.23 -9.83 6.27
CA GLU A 147 2.45 -11.28 6.10
C GLU A 147 3.39 -11.88 7.17
N VAL A 148 4.44 -11.14 7.59
CA VAL A 148 5.46 -11.62 8.55
C VAL A 148 5.71 -10.59 9.65
N PRO A 149 4.79 -10.43 10.62
CA PRO A 149 4.86 -9.39 11.64
C PRO A 149 6.10 -9.49 12.54
N GLY A 150 6.70 -10.68 12.69
CA GLY A 150 7.90 -10.92 13.49
C GLY A 150 9.24 -10.58 12.81
N ALA A 151 9.26 -10.33 11.51
CA ALA A 151 10.52 -10.10 10.79
C ALA A 151 11.20 -8.78 11.21
N ARG A 152 12.54 -8.75 11.27
CA ARG A 152 13.29 -7.52 11.56
C ARG A 152 13.08 -6.47 10.46
N LEU A 153 12.87 -5.20 10.83
CA LEU A 153 12.58 -4.13 9.87
C LEU A 153 13.66 -3.97 8.79
N ARG A 154 14.94 -4.05 9.17
CA ARG A 154 16.07 -3.97 8.24
C ARG A 154 16.04 -5.11 7.21
N ALA A 155 15.68 -6.32 7.64
CA ALA A 155 15.58 -7.47 6.74
C ALA A 155 14.42 -7.28 5.75
N VAL A 156 13.27 -6.79 6.23
CA VAL A 156 12.11 -6.47 5.38
C VAL A 156 12.46 -5.41 4.34
N LEU A 157 13.09 -4.29 4.73
CA LEU A 157 13.46 -3.23 3.80
C LEU A 157 14.48 -3.72 2.76
N LYS A 158 15.50 -4.49 3.18
CA LYS A 158 16.49 -5.04 2.26
C LYS A 158 15.87 -6.02 1.26
N ALA A 159 14.98 -6.91 1.73
CA ALA A 159 14.27 -7.84 0.88
C ALA A 159 13.33 -7.13 -0.09
N ALA A 160 12.58 -6.14 0.40
CA ALA A 160 11.67 -5.31 -0.40
C ALA A 160 12.42 -4.56 -1.51
N LEU A 161 13.55 -3.93 -1.19
CA LEU A 161 14.37 -3.22 -2.16
C LEU A 161 14.94 -4.18 -3.22
N TYR A 162 15.54 -5.30 -2.78
CA TYR A 162 16.13 -6.28 -3.67
C TYR A 162 15.08 -6.92 -4.61
N LEU A 163 13.95 -7.37 -4.05
CA LEU A 163 12.89 -7.99 -4.85
C LEU A 163 12.17 -6.98 -5.74
N GLY A 164 12.00 -5.74 -5.27
CA GLY A 164 11.44 -4.66 -6.08
C GLY A 164 12.29 -4.37 -7.30
N ALA A 165 13.62 -4.25 -7.13
CA ALA A 165 14.53 -4.04 -8.25
C ALA A 165 14.65 -5.27 -9.16
N ARG A 166 14.74 -6.48 -8.58
CA ARG A 166 14.92 -7.72 -9.35
C ARG A 166 13.68 -8.13 -10.14
N ARG A 167 12.48 -7.84 -9.62
CA ARG A 167 11.19 -8.15 -10.26
C ARG A 167 10.49 -6.85 -10.69
N TRP A 168 11.25 -6.00 -11.38
CA TRP A 168 10.81 -4.67 -11.79
C TRP A 168 9.47 -4.68 -12.54
N TYR A 169 9.20 -5.71 -13.36
CA TYR A 169 7.96 -5.84 -14.10
C TYR A 169 6.72 -5.91 -13.17
N LEU A 170 6.82 -6.59 -12.02
CA LEU A 170 5.74 -6.60 -11.02
C LEU A 170 5.64 -5.25 -10.33
N THR A 171 6.76 -4.60 -10.01
CA THR A 171 6.70 -3.26 -9.41
C THR A 171 6.06 -2.24 -10.33
N VAL A 172 6.32 -2.31 -11.65
CA VAL A 172 5.67 -1.44 -12.64
C VAL A 172 4.16 -1.62 -12.64
N VAL A 173 3.65 -2.86 -12.54
CA VAL A 173 2.22 -3.12 -12.42
C VAL A 173 1.63 -2.48 -11.16
N SER A 174 2.26 -2.68 -9.99
CA SER A 174 1.80 -2.04 -8.74
C SER A 174 1.82 -0.51 -8.83
N LEU A 175 2.86 0.07 -9.42
CA LEU A 175 2.98 1.52 -9.60
C LEU A 175 1.93 2.05 -10.59
N ALA A 176 1.64 1.33 -11.67
CA ALA A 176 0.59 1.69 -12.62
C ALA A 176 -0.80 1.67 -11.98
N VAL A 177 -1.10 0.66 -11.15
CA VAL A 177 -2.37 0.58 -10.41
C VAL A 177 -2.50 1.71 -9.39
N LEU A 178 -1.42 2.08 -8.71
CA LEU A 178 -1.42 3.25 -7.82
C LEU A 178 -1.56 4.57 -8.57
N ALA A 179 -0.89 4.72 -9.72
CA ALA A 179 -1.06 5.89 -10.58
C ALA A 179 -2.51 6.01 -11.07
N LEU A 180 -3.15 4.89 -11.42
CA LEU A 180 -4.59 4.85 -11.73
C LEU A 180 -5.44 5.28 -10.53
N LEU A 181 -5.15 4.80 -9.33
CA LEU A 181 -5.88 5.20 -8.11
C LEU A 181 -5.73 6.71 -7.84
N VAL A 182 -4.51 7.26 -7.95
CA VAL A 182 -4.24 8.69 -7.78
C VAL A 182 -4.95 9.51 -8.86
N GLY A 183 -4.88 9.10 -10.12
CA GLY A 183 -5.59 9.76 -11.22
C GLY A 183 -7.11 9.73 -11.05
N LEU A 184 -7.66 8.61 -10.57
CA LEU A 184 -9.07 8.48 -10.27
C LEU A 184 -9.48 9.35 -9.08
N LEU A 185 -8.65 9.46 -8.04
CA LEU A 185 -8.88 10.33 -6.91
C LEU A 185 -8.90 11.81 -7.33
N ALA A 186 -8.01 12.21 -8.24
CA ALA A 186 -7.98 13.56 -8.79
C ALA A 186 -9.19 13.86 -9.69
N ALA A 187 -9.62 12.91 -10.51
CA ALA A 187 -10.72 13.12 -11.47
C ALA A 187 -12.11 12.92 -10.86
N LYS A 188 -12.28 11.93 -9.97
CA LYS A 188 -13.57 11.49 -9.40
C LYS A 188 -13.39 11.04 -7.93
N PRO A 189 -13.17 11.99 -6.99
CA PRO A 189 -12.82 11.66 -5.60
C PRO A 189 -13.80 10.70 -4.91
N ALA A 190 -15.11 10.93 -5.08
CA ALA A 190 -16.15 10.10 -4.46
C ALA A 190 -16.10 8.64 -4.94
N LEU A 191 -15.85 8.40 -6.23
CA LEU A 191 -15.73 7.04 -6.78
C LEU A 191 -14.43 6.37 -6.34
N ALA A 192 -13.33 7.14 -6.31
CA ALA A 192 -12.05 6.63 -5.85
C ALA A 192 -12.14 6.13 -4.40
N ILE A 193 -12.64 6.99 -3.50
CA ILE A 193 -12.72 6.71 -2.06
C ILE A 193 -13.78 5.65 -1.76
N GLY A 194 -14.98 5.78 -2.33
CA GLY A 194 -16.12 4.93 -1.97
C GLY A 194 -16.06 3.52 -2.55
N LEU A 195 -15.48 3.35 -3.75
CA LEU A 195 -15.57 2.10 -4.49
C LEU A 195 -14.20 1.55 -4.92
N ALA A 196 -13.32 2.39 -5.48
CA ALA A 196 -12.15 1.89 -6.19
C ALA A 196 -10.91 1.61 -5.31
N THR A 197 -10.80 2.25 -4.14
CA THR A 197 -9.57 2.17 -3.33
C THR A 197 -9.25 0.75 -2.90
N ALA A 198 -10.17 0.03 -2.28
CA ALA A 198 -10.00 -1.34 -1.79
C ALA A 198 -9.69 -2.34 -2.92
N PRO A 199 -10.44 -2.42 -4.05
CA PRO A 199 -10.11 -3.36 -5.11
C PRO A 199 -8.77 -3.04 -5.78
N LEU A 200 -8.43 -1.77 -6.02
CA LEU A 200 -7.13 -1.40 -6.58
C LEU A 200 -5.98 -1.74 -5.61
N LEU A 201 -6.15 -1.45 -4.31
CA LEU A 201 -5.17 -1.83 -3.30
C LEU A 201 -5.08 -3.35 -3.10
N TYR A 202 -6.17 -4.10 -3.31
CA TYR A 202 -6.14 -5.56 -3.31
C TYR A 202 -5.27 -6.10 -4.45
N VAL A 203 -5.37 -5.52 -5.65
CA VAL A 203 -4.48 -5.86 -6.78
C VAL A 203 -3.02 -5.55 -6.44
N VAL A 204 -2.74 -4.37 -5.86
CA VAL A 204 -1.39 -4.00 -5.42
C VAL A 204 -0.86 -4.98 -4.38
N TRP A 205 -1.68 -5.37 -3.40
CA TRP A 205 -1.33 -6.35 -2.37
C TRP A 205 -1.06 -7.73 -2.97
N ALA A 206 -1.96 -8.25 -3.82
CA ALA A 206 -1.82 -9.56 -4.43
C ALA A 206 -0.53 -9.66 -5.27
N ASN A 207 -0.24 -8.62 -6.06
CA ASN A 207 0.98 -8.51 -6.85
C ASN A 207 2.25 -8.41 -5.98
N SER A 208 2.17 -7.64 -4.89
CA SER A 208 3.26 -7.50 -3.92
C SER A 208 3.54 -8.82 -3.19
N ARG A 209 2.49 -9.53 -2.74
CA ARG A 209 2.61 -10.85 -2.11
C ARG A 209 3.24 -11.86 -3.06
N PHE A 210 2.85 -11.85 -4.34
CA PHE A 210 3.48 -12.68 -5.36
C PHE A 210 4.97 -12.36 -5.53
N SER A 211 5.35 -11.08 -5.49
CA SER A 211 6.75 -10.64 -5.53
C SER A 211 7.56 -11.12 -4.33
N LEU A 212 6.93 -11.17 -3.15
CA LEU A 212 7.53 -11.54 -1.86
C LEU A 212 7.63 -13.06 -1.63
N ARG A 213 6.89 -13.89 -2.39
CA ARG A 213 6.88 -15.36 -2.23
C ARG A 213 8.27 -16.00 -2.01
N PRO A 214 9.34 -15.64 -2.74
CA PRO A 214 10.66 -16.25 -2.55
C PRO A 214 11.32 -15.94 -1.19
N ALA A 215 10.86 -14.91 -0.49
CA ALA A 215 11.39 -14.49 0.81
C ALA A 215 10.46 -14.84 1.99
N LEU A 216 9.26 -15.34 1.71
CA LEU A 216 8.38 -15.89 2.73
C LEU A 216 8.88 -17.31 3.09
N PRO A 217 8.92 -17.68 4.38
CA PRO A 217 9.27 -19.05 4.75
C PRO A 217 8.35 -20.03 4.01
N ALA A 218 8.94 -21.05 3.40
CA ALA A 218 8.15 -22.16 2.86
C ALA A 218 7.32 -22.73 4.02
N HIS A 219 6.02 -22.91 3.79
CA HIS A 219 5.21 -23.68 4.74
C HIS A 219 5.78 -25.10 4.71
N GLU A 220 6.59 -25.43 5.72
CA GLU A 220 7.14 -26.76 5.90
C GLU A 220 5.93 -27.68 6.15
N ALA A 221 5.55 -28.43 5.13
CA ALA A 221 4.50 -29.44 5.25
C ALA A 221 4.92 -30.39 6.38
N PRO A 222 4.02 -30.78 7.29
CA PRO A 222 4.36 -31.71 8.35
C PRO A 222 4.92 -33.00 7.72
N SER A 223 6.14 -33.34 8.10
CA SER A 223 6.78 -34.60 7.73
C SER A 223 5.83 -35.75 8.06
N PRO A 224 5.48 -36.62 7.10
CA PRO A 224 4.73 -37.82 7.43
C PRO A 224 5.63 -38.70 8.31
N THR A 225 5.31 -38.80 9.59
CA THR A 225 5.80 -39.83 10.51
C THR A 225 4.84 -41.00 10.50
#